data_AF-A0AAV9F5B8-F1
#
_entry.id   AF-A0AAV9F5B8-F1
#
_cell.length_a   1.000
_cell.length_b   1.000
_cell.length_c   1.000
_cell.angle_alpha   90.00
_cell.angle_beta   90.00
_cell.angle_gamma   90.00
#
_symmetry.space_group_name_H-M   'P 1'
#
loop_
_entity.id
_entity.type
_entity.pdbx_description
1 polymer ?
#
loop_
_entity_poly.entity_id
_entity_poly.type
_entity_poly.pdbx_seq_one_letter_code
_entity_poly.pdbx_strand_id
1 'polypeptide(L)'
;MLRDADAKELQKLVVENVLAFNEGFWIRLAARTDTCKSDDDKKDYEELALSVMNIIDRLVHKTNEKIESATDVLKEIIKPVMGDIEEVSWPPKDIKSVALMEKEVEQREREGQLDEGFLSEVNAQLRQAKEDGDKPGLEAMLQKVLQLYASKVLSKRTYAYKGGEVLKTEEFLETIIKAPEEEWNKLLIDGLTIGKGDISPEEFYAVIKKRIERTLIRTEGGSYEQRVLTEYLKGIQSRSEEIVQAIQGPPQ
;
A
#
# COMPACT_ATOMS: atom_id res chain seq x y z
N MET A 1 -2.33 -7.84 -28.07
CA MET A 1 -3.48 -6.91 -27.97
C MET A 1 -3.65 -6.36 -26.56
N LEU A 2 -3.96 -7.14 -25.51
CA LEU A 2 -3.98 -6.60 -24.12
C LEU A 2 -2.57 -6.36 -23.54
N ARG A 3 -1.59 -7.19 -23.93
CA ARG A 3 -0.20 -7.11 -23.46
C ARG A 3 0.61 -5.94 -24.02
N ASP A 4 0.11 -5.32 -25.08
CA ASP A 4 0.84 -4.32 -25.88
C ASP A 4 0.18 -2.93 -25.81
N ALA A 5 -0.94 -2.80 -25.09
CA ALA A 5 -1.72 -1.57 -24.98
C ALA A 5 -1.15 -0.65 -23.89
N ASP A 6 -1.15 0.66 -24.13
CA ASP A 6 -0.84 1.64 -23.10
C ASP A 6 -1.94 1.72 -22.03
N ALA A 7 -1.70 2.41 -20.91
CA ALA A 7 -2.64 2.45 -19.79
C ALA A 7 -4.03 3.01 -20.18
N LYS A 8 -4.12 3.96 -21.10
CA LYS A 8 -5.40 4.54 -21.57
C LYS A 8 -6.10 3.63 -22.58
N GLU A 9 -5.34 3.04 -23.49
CA GLU A 9 -5.82 2.06 -24.45
C GLU A 9 -6.33 0.80 -23.74
N LEU A 10 -5.63 0.35 -22.69
CA LEU A 10 -6.01 -0.80 -21.88
C LEU A 10 -7.34 -0.55 -21.16
N GLN A 11 -7.51 0.62 -20.53
CA GLN A 11 -8.78 1.00 -19.89
C GLN A 11 -9.94 0.99 -20.89
N LYS A 12 -9.73 1.59 -22.06
CA LYS A 12 -10.73 1.59 -23.15
C LYS A 12 -11.03 0.17 -23.64
N LEU A 13 -10.01 -0.66 -23.84
CA LEU A 13 -10.16 -2.05 -24.29
C LEU A 13 -10.94 -2.87 -23.26
N VAL A 14 -10.65 -2.69 -21.97
CA VAL A 14 -11.34 -3.40 -20.89
C VAL A 14 -12.82 -3.00 -20.85
N VAL A 15 -13.13 -1.71 -20.94
CA VAL A 15 -14.52 -1.22 -20.99
C VAL A 15 -15.24 -1.75 -22.22
N GLU A 16 -14.62 -1.70 -23.41
CA GLU A 16 -15.22 -2.22 -24.65
C GLU A 16 -15.48 -3.73 -24.56
N ASN A 17 -14.57 -4.51 -23.97
CA ASN A 17 -14.76 -5.95 -23.78
C ASN A 17 -15.84 -6.27 -22.73
N VAL A 18 -15.95 -5.48 -21.66
CA VAL A 18 -17.02 -5.64 -20.67
C VAL A 18 -18.39 -5.30 -21.27
N LEU A 19 -18.46 -4.22 -22.07
CA LEU A 19 -19.68 -3.83 -22.78
C LEU A 19 -20.05 -4.79 -23.93
N ALA A 20 -19.11 -5.60 -24.40
CA ALA A 20 -19.37 -6.63 -25.42
C ALA A 20 -20.23 -7.79 -24.91
N PHE A 21 -20.36 -7.98 -23.59
CA PHE A 21 -21.29 -8.93 -22.96
C PHE A 21 -22.74 -8.41 -22.96
N ASN A 22 -23.22 -8.06 -24.15
CA ASN A 22 -24.56 -7.53 -24.37
C ASN A 22 -25.64 -8.63 -24.46
N GLU A 23 -26.90 -8.24 -24.63
CA GLU A 23 -28.04 -9.17 -24.79
C GLU A 23 -27.77 -10.26 -25.84
N GLY A 24 -27.12 -9.91 -26.96
CA GLY A 24 -26.76 -10.86 -28.00
C GLY A 24 -25.75 -11.91 -27.56
N PHE A 25 -24.83 -11.60 -26.64
CA PHE A 25 -23.94 -12.60 -26.03
C PHE A 25 -24.73 -13.64 -25.24
N TRP A 26 -25.66 -13.19 -24.40
CA TRP A 26 -26.49 -14.08 -23.58
C TRP A 26 -27.42 -14.95 -24.42
N ILE A 27 -28.02 -14.38 -25.47
CA ILE A 27 -28.84 -15.14 -26.43
C ILE A 27 -28.01 -16.22 -27.14
N ARG A 28 -26.77 -15.91 -27.54
CA ARG A 28 -25.88 -16.91 -28.16
C ARG A 28 -25.47 -18.00 -27.19
N LEU A 29 -25.24 -17.66 -25.93
CA LEU A 29 -24.90 -18.62 -24.88
C LEU A 29 -26.08 -19.56 -24.63
N ALA A 30 -27.29 -19.01 -24.45
CA ALA A 30 -28.53 -19.78 -24.28
C ALA A 30 -28.81 -20.72 -25.47
N ALA A 31 -28.70 -20.22 -26.70
CA ALA A 31 -28.88 -21.05 -27.90
C ALA A 31 -27.85 -22.21 -27.99
N ARG A 32 -26.66 -22.03 -27.41
CA ARG A 32 -25.64 -23.07 -27.36
C ARG A 32 -25.94 -24.10 -26.29
N THR A 33 -26.42 -23.67 -25.12
CA THR A 33 -26.96 -24.55 -24.09
C THR A 33 -28.12 -25.40 -24.62
N ASP A 34 -29.03 -24.82 -25.39
CA ASP A 34 -30.18 -25.53 -25.98
C ASP A 34 -29.79 -26.57 -27.05
N THR A 35 -28.63 -26.39 -27.68
CA THR A 35 -28.12 -27.30 -28.74
C THR A 35 -27.16 -28.37 -28.21
N CYS A 36 -26.87 -28.38 -26.91
CA CYS A 36 -26.06 -29.40 -26.26
C CYS A 36 -26.75 -30.77 -26.27
N LYS A 37 -25.97 -31.79 -26.62
CA LYS A 37 -26.45 -33.18 -26.72
C LYS A 37 -26.36 -33.94 -25.41
N SER A 38 -25.44 -33.55 -24.53
CA SER A 38 -25.25 -34.11 -23.19
C SER A 38 -25.83 -33.18 -22.13
N ASP A 39 -26.43 -33.73 -21.08
CA ASP A 39 -26.90 -32.95 -19.94
C ASP A 39 -25.72 -32.43 -19.08
N ASP A 40 -24.57 -33.11 -19.10
CA ASP A 40 -23.33 -32.60 -18.49
C ASP A 40 -22.85 -31.32 -19.20
N ASP A 41 -22.84 -31.29 -20.54
CA ASP A 41 -22.44 -30.11 -21.31
C ASP A 41 -23.37 -28.92 -21.04
N LYS A 42 -24.68 -29.18 -20.88
CA LYS A 42 -25.65 -28.11 -20.53
C LYS A 42 -25.31 -27.48 -19.19
N LYS A 43 -25.02 -28.32 -18.20
CA LYS A 43 -24.68 -27.88 -16.85
C LYS A 43 -23.39 -27.06 -16.84
N ASP A 44 -22.37 -27.47 -17.59
CA ASP A 44 -21.13 -26.71 -17.74
C ASP A 44 -21.36 -25.32 -18.35
N TYR A 45 -22.25 -25.21 -19.35
CA TYR A 45 -22.62 -23.92 -19.94
C TYR A 45 -23.43 -23.03 -18.99
N GLU A 46 -24.31 -23.60 -18.17
CA GLU A 46 -25.04 -22.87 -17.11
C GLU A 46 -24.09 -22.35 -16.03
N GLU A 47 -23.16 -23.18 -15.56
CA GLU A 47 -22.13 -22.78 -14.58
C GLU A 47 -21.21 -21.70 -15.15
N LEU A 48 -20.85 -21.80 -16.43
CA LEU A 48 -20.08 -20.77 -17.13
C LEU A 48 -20.88 -19.45 -17.22
N ALA A 49 -22.16 -19.50 -17.57
CA ALA A 49 -23.02 -18.32 -17.66
C ALA A 49 -23.11 -17.59 -16.32
N LEU A 50 -23.34 -18.34 -15.22
CA LEU A 50 -23.37 -17.81 -13.86
C LEU A 50 -22.02 -17.20 -13.46
N SER A 51 -20.91 -17.86 -13.79
CA SER A 51 -19.57 -17.38 -13.50
C SER A 51 -19.27 -16.07 -14.24
N VAL A 52 -19.60 -16.00 -15.54
CA VAL A 52 -19.41 -14.80 -16.36
C VAL A 52 -20.30 -13.65 -15.86
N MET A 53 -21.56 -13.94 -15.50
CA MET A 53 -22.48 -12.94 -14.93
C MET A 53 -21.95 -12.37 -13.62
N ASN A 54 -21.48 -13.23 -12.71
CA ASN A 54 -20.88 -12.80 -11.44
C ASN A 54 -19.62 -11.93 -11.63
N ILE A 55 -18.79 -12.23 -12.63
CA ILE A 55 -17.60 -11.43 -12.94
C ILE A 55 -17.99 -10.05 -13.49
N ILE A 56 -18.94 -10.01 -14.44
CA ILE A 56 -19.45 -8.76 -15.01
C ILE A 56 -20.11 -7.91 -13.94
N ASP A 57 -20.96 -8.51 -13.11
CA ASP A 57 -21.67 -7.82 -12.04
C ASP A 57 -20.69 -7.19 -11.05
N ARG A 58 -19.63 -7.91 -10.65
CA ARG A 58 -18.55 -7.35 -9.83
C ARG A 58 -17.80 -6.21 -10.51
N LEU A 59 -17.52 -6.31 -11.81
CA LEU A 59 -16.85 -5.25 -12.58
C LEU A 59 -17.74 -4.01 -12.72
N VAL A 60 -19.03 -4.19 -12.99
CA VAL A 60 -20.02 -3.13 -13.13
C VAL A 60 -20.27 -2.47 -11.77
N HIS A 61 -20.47 -3.24 -10.71
CA HIS A 61 -20.59 -2.71 -9.35
C HIS A 61 -19.34 -1.92 -8.94
N LYS A 62 -18.14 -2.44 -9.19
CA LYS A 62 -16.88 -1.73 -8.91
C LYS A 62 -16.69 -0.46 -9.75
N THR A 63 -17.40 -0.34 -10.88
CA THR A 63 -17.38 0.86 -11.75
C THR A 63 -18.51 1.84 -11.41
N ASN A 64 -19.65 1.36 -10.92
CA ASN A 64 -20.85 2.14 -10.58
C ASN A 64 -20.85 2.64 -9.14
N GLU A 65 -20.19 1.95 -8.20
CA GLU A 65 -19.75 2.58 -6.97
C GLU A 65 -18.90 3.78 -7.39
N LYS A 66 -19.33 5.00 -7.02
CA LYS A 66 -18.62 6.23 -7.37
C LYS A 66 -17.13 5.99 -7.17
N ILE A 67 -16.35 6.08 -8.24
CA ILE A 67 -14.88 6.10 -8.15
C ILE A 67 -14.57 7.29 -7.24
N GLU A 68 -14.34 7.02 -5.96
CA GLU A 68 -13.94 8.04 -5.00
C GLU A 68 -12.67 8.66 -5.55
N SER A 69 -12.63 9.99 -5.64
CA SER A 69 -11.40 10.64 -6.06
C SER A 69 -10.32 10.35 -5.02
N ALA A 70 -9.05 10.37 -5.44
CA ALA A 70 -7.92 10.25 -4.51
C ALA A 70 -8.04 11.23 -3.32
N THR A 71 -8.59 12.43 -3.58
CA THR A 71 -8.86 13.44 -2.58
C THR A 71 -9.97 13.04 -1.61
N ASP A 72 -11.04 12.39 -2.07
CA ASP A 72 -12.12 11.92 -1.19
C ASP A 72 -11.64 10.77 -0.30
N VAL A 73 -10.87 9.83 -0.87
CA VAL A 73 -10.21 8.76 -0.12
C VAL A 73 -9.29 9.35 0.95
N LEU A 74 -8.46 10.32 0.58
CA LEU A 74 -7.55 10.98 1.51
C LEU A 74 -8.29 11.68 2.64
N LYS A 75 -9.36 12.43 2.33
CA LYS A 75 -10.18 13.13 3.32
C LYS A 75 -10.74 12.17 4.35
N GLU A 76 -11.29 11.03 3.93
CA GLU A 76 -11.83 10.05 4.87
C GLU A 76 -10.73 9.38 5.72
N ILE A 77 -9.52 9.16 5.16
CA ILE A 77 -8.37 8.66 5.93
C ILE A 77 -7.96 9.64 7.04
N ILE A 78 -7.88 10.94 6.77
CA ILE A 78 -7.37 11.94 7.72
C ILE A 78 -8.46 12.51 8.66
N LYS A 79 -9.73 12.33 8.33
CA LYS A 79 -10.89 12.80 9.10
C LYS A 79 -10.86 12.42 10.59
N PRO A 80 -10.46 11.19 11.00
CA PRO A 80 -10.38 10.85 12.42
C PRO A 80 -9.40 11.73 13.22
N VAL A 81 -8.39 12.28 12.54
CA VAL A 81 -7.34 13.10 13.14
C VAL A 81 -7.65 14.58 13.07
N MET A 82 -8.33 15.04 12.01
CA MET A 82 -8.71 16.44 11.87
C MET A 82 -9.75 16.90 12.90
N GLY A 83 -10.67 16.02 13.30
CA GLY A 83 -11.80 16.41 14.17
C GLY A 83 -12.66 17.52 13.53
N ASP A 84 -13.29 18.36 14.35
CA ASP A 84 -14.15 19.48 13.93
C ASP A 84 -13.44 20.86 13.98
N ILE A 85 -12.10 20.88 14.05
CA ILE A 85 -11.32 22.09 14.38
C ILE A 85 -10.68 22.69 13.11
N GLU A 86 -10.74 24.02 12.95
CA GLU A 86 -10.15 24.76 11.82
C GLU A 86 -8.61 24.64 11.75
N GLU A 87 -7.93 24.43 12.88
CA GLU A 87 -6.47 24.35 12.95
C GLU A 87 -6.01 22.94 13.34
N VAL A 88 -5.32 22.27 12.42
CA VAL A 88 -4.82 20.91 12.61
C VAL A 88 -3.59 20.95 13.51
N SER A 89 -3.73 20.38 14.72
CA SER A 89 -2.61 20.12 15.63
C SER A 89 -2.08 18.71 15.42
N TRP A 90 -0.76 18.58 15.17
CA TRP A 90 -0.04 17.32 15.18
C TRP A 90 1.08 17.37 16.24
N PRO A 91 1.31 16.30 17.03
CA PRO A 91 0.59 15.03 17.06
C PRO A 91 -0.86 15.16 17.59
N PRO A 92 -1.77 14.25 17.21
CA PRO A 92 -3.17 14.33 17.61
C PRO A 92 -3.32 14.17 19.13
N LYS A 93 -4.26 14.92 19.73
CA LYS A 93 -4.51 14.86 21.19
C LYS A 93 -5.09 13.53 21.62
N ASP A 94 -5.88 12.89 20.76
CA ASP A 94 -6.43 11.56 21.01
C ASP A 94 -5.60 10.50 20.27
N ILE A 95 -4.95 9.63 21.04
CA ILE A 95 -4.17 8.50 20.53
C ILE A 95 -5.08 7.55 19.72
N LYS A 96 -6.38 7.48 20.03
CA LYS A 96 -7.33 6.65 19.29
C LYS A 96 -7.57 7.14 17.87
N SER A 97 -7.41 8.44 17.59
CA SER A 97 -7.56 8.99 16.24
C SER A 97 -6.54 8.42 15.27
N VAL A 98 -5.29 8.21 15.71
CA VAL A 98 -4.24 7.59 14.87
C VAL A 98 -4.57 6.12 14.61
N ALA A 99 -5.08 5.40 15.61
CA ALA A 99 -5.49 4.00 15.43
C ALA A 99 -6.69 3.85 14.47
N LEU A 100 -7.60 4.83 14.44
CA LEU A 100 -8.69 4.86 13.46
C LEU A 100 -8.17 5.17 12.05
N MET A 101 -7.25 6.12 11.91
CA MET A 101 -6.57 6.43 10.66
C MET A 101 -5.81 5.21 10.11
N GLU A 102 -5.10 4.48 10.96
CA GLU A 102 -4.41 3.23 10.59
C GLU A 102 -5.40 2.19 10.05
N LYS A 103 -6.51 1.94 10.75
CA LYS A 103 -7.56 1.03 10.29
C LYS A 103 -8.14 1.43 8.94
N GLU A 104 -8.33 2.74 8.72
CA GLU A 104 -8.82 3.27 7.46
C GLU A 104 -7.82 3.00 6.34
N VAL A 105 -6.53 3.35 6.52
CA VAL A 105 -5.46 3.04 5.56
C VAL A 105 -5.45 1.55 5.24
N GLU A 106 -5.50 0.68 6.25
CA GLU A 106 -5.51 -0.77 6.02
C GLU A 106 -6.74 -1.25 5.23
N GLN A 107 -7.91 -0.66 5.45
CA GLN A 107 -9.12 -1.00 4.71
C GLN A 107 -9.01 -0.58 3.25
N ARG A 108 -8.66 0.69 3.00
CA ARG A 108 -8.52 1.24 1.64
C ARG A 108 -7.44 0.52 0.85
N GLU A 109 -6.36 0.10 1.52
CA GLU A 109 -5.30 -0.72 0.93
C GLU A 109 -5.84 -2.08 0.46
N ARG A 110 -6.63 -2.78 1.30
CA ARG A 110 -7.26 -4.06 0.94
C ARG A 110 -8.25 -3.93 -0.21
N GLU A 111 -8.95 -2.81 -0.28
CA GLU A 111 -9.93 -2.51 -1.34
C GLU A 111 -9.24 -2.09 -2.66
N GLY A 112 -7.93 -1.80 -2.61
CA GLY A 112 -7.13 -1.39 -3.76
C GLY A 112 -7.33 0.08 -4.15
N GLN A 113 -7.77 0.92 -3.22
CA GLN A 113 -8.02 2.35 -3.44
C GLN A 113 -6.77 3.21 -3.21
N LEU A 114 -5.70 2.65 -2.62
CA LEU A 114 -4.41 3.34 -2.43
C LEU A 114 -3.47 3.07 -3.61
N ASP A 115 -3.96 3.39 -4.81
CA ASP A 115 -3.23 3.18 -6.06
C ASP A 115 -2.22 4.32 -6.35
N GLU A 116 -1.56 4.23 -7.51
CA GLU A 116 -0.59 5.23 -7.95
C GLU A 116 -1.19 6.65 -8.07
N GLY A 117 -2.48 6.75 -8.43
CA GLY A 117 -3.20 8.02 -8.49
C GLY A 117 -3.37 8.63 -7.10
N PHE A 118 -3.76 7.81 -6.12
CA PHE A 118 -3.81 8.21 -4.72
C PHE A 118 -2.44 8.67 -4.20
N LEU A 119 -1.39 7.88 -4.41
CA LEU A 119 -0.05 8.23 -3.93
C LEU A 119 0.48 9.50 -4.58
N SER A 120 0.21 9.72 -5.87
CA SER A 120 0.55 10.95 -6.58
C SER A 120 -0.12 12.17 -5.95
N GLU A 121 -1.42 12.06 -5.64
CA GLU A 121 -2.21 13.11 -5.01
C GLU A 121 -1.70 13.47 -3.62
N VAL A 122 -1.49 12.46 -2.75
CA VAL A 122 -0.93 12.68 -1.40
C VAL A 122 0.44 13.34 -1.46
N ASN A 123 1.30 12.90 -2.39
CA ASN A 123 2.63 13.50 -2.58
C ASN A 123 2.55 14.94 -3.12
N ALA A 124 1.60 15.24 -4.00
CA ALA A 124 1.39 16.60 -4.50
C ALA A 124 0.96 17.54 -3.37
N GLN A 125 -0.03 17.13 -2.57
CA GLN A 125 -0.48 17.90 -1.41
C GLN A 125 0.61 18.05 -0.36
N LEU A 126 1.44 17.02 -0.16
CA LEU A 126 2.56 17.08 0.78
C LEU A 126 3.61 18.09 0.34
N ARG A 127 3.94 18.15 -0.96
CA ARG A 127 4.85 19.17 -1.50
C ARG A 127 4.28 20.57 -1.32
N GLN A 128 2.99 20.75 -1.64
CA GLN A 128 2.33 22.03 -1.46
C GLN A 128 2.32 22.48 0.01
N ALA A 129 2.01 21.57 0.95
CA ALA A 129 2.03 21.88 2.38
C ALA A 129 3.43 22.29 2.88
N LYS A 130 4.49 21.69 2.33
CA LYS A 130 5.89 22.06 2.62
C LYS A 130 6.28 23.41 2.04
N GLU A 131 5.84 23.72 0.83
CA GLU A 131 6.11 25.00 0.15
C GLU A 131 5.36 26.16 0.82
N ASP A 132 4.10 25.93 1.21
CA ASP A 132 3.27 26.94 1.87
C ASP A 132 3.78 27.25 3.28
N GLY A 133 4.39 26.29 3.99
CA GLY A 133 4.99 26.46 5.33
C GLY A 133 4.01 26.78 6.47
N ASP A 134 2.78 27.15 6.13
CA ASP A 134 1.75 27.65 7.05
C ASP A 134 0.93 26.52 7.70
N LYS A 135 1.13 25.25 7.30
CA LYS A 135 0.32 24.10 7.75
C LYS A 135 1.16 22.89 8.17
N PRO A 136 2.02 23.02 9.20
CA PRO A 136 2.86 21.91 9.67
C PRO A 136 2.06 20.69 10.13
N GLY A 137 0.85 20.88 10.66
CA GLY A 137 -0.04 19.77 11.04
C GLY A 137 -0.51 18.95 9.84
N LEU A 138 -0.82 19.59 8.70
CA LEU A 138 -1.22 18.90 7.47
C LEU A 138 -0.04 18.12 6.88
N GLU A 139 1.14 18.73 6.86
CA GLU A 139 2.36 18.04 6.41
C GLU A 139 2.58 16.73 7.19
N ALA A 140 2.52 16.79 8.52
CA ALA A 140 2.74 15.63 9.36
C ALA A 140 1.68 14.54 9.17
N MET A 141 0.41 14.91 8.97
CA MET A 141 -0.65 13.95 8.65
C MET A 141 -0.41 13.24 7.32
N LEU A 142 -0.08 13.99 6.26
CA LEU A 142 0.20 13.42 4.94
C LEU A 142 1.42 12.50 4.98
N GLN A 143 2.46 12.87 5.73
CA GLN A 143 3.61 11.98 5.99
C GLN A 143 3.16 10.71 6.70
N LYS A 144 2.33 10.79 7.74
CA LYS A 144 1.81 9.61 8.45
C LYS A 144 1.00 8.70 7.54
N VAL A 145 0.17 9.24 6.64
CA VAL A 145 -0.55 8.42 5.63
C VAL A 145 0.42 7.58 4.80
N LEU A 146 1.47 8.22 4.26
CA LEU A 146 2.46 7.53 3.43
C LEU A 146 3.27 6.49 4.22
N GLN A 147 3.61 6.79 5.48
CA GLN A 147 4.29 5.84 6.37
C GLN A 147 3.42 4.62 6.69
N LEU A 148 2.13 4.81 7.00
CA LEU A 148 1.19 3.72 7.28
C LEU A 148 1.00 2.84 6.04
N TYR A 149 0.85 3.47 4.87
CA TYR A 149 0.81 2.76 3.59
C TYR A 149 2.08 1.92 3.38
N ALA A 150 3.26 2.51 3.57
CA ALA A 150 4.53 1.81 3.36
C ALA A 150 4.72 0.64 4.33
N SER A 151 4.44 0.86 5.62
CA SER A 151 4.43 -0.19 6.64
C SER A 151 3.54 -1.35 6.21
N LYS A 152 2.32 -1.06 5.76
CA LYS A 152 1.35 -2.09 5.37
C LYS A 152 1.80 -2.88 4.16
N VAL A 153 2.22 -2.21 3.09
CA VAL A 153 2.65 -2.85 1.84
C VAL A 153 3.92 -3.67 2.05
N LEU A 154 4.90 -3.14 2.78
CA LEU A 154 6.14 -3.87 3.08
C LEU A 154 5.89 -5.09 3.97
N SER A 155 4.92 -5.03 4.89
CA SER A 155 4.58 -6.11 5.82
C SER A 155 3.87 -7.30 5.16
N LYS A 156 3.34 -7.14 3.93
CA LYS A 156 2.65 -8.23 3.21
C LYS A 156 3.55 -9.43 2.91
N ARG A 157 4.87 -9.23 2.85
CA ARG A 157 5.83 -10.28 2.52
C ARG A 157 6.87 -10.37 3.61
N THR A 158 7.06 -11.60 4.10
CA THR A 158 8.15 -11.94 5.00
C THR A 158 9.36 -12.47 4.22
N TYR A 159 10.54 -12.07 4.67
CA TYR A 159 11.86 -12.55 4.25
C TYR A 159 12.65 -13.09 5.44
N ALA A 160 12.08 -13.02 6.64
CA ALA A 160 12.66 -13.57 7.87
C ALA A 160 12.89 -15.09 7.79
N TYR A 161 12.23 -15.81 6.89
CA TYR A 161 12.39 -17.26 6.75
C TYR A 161 13.06 -17.61 5.43
N LYS A 162 14.21 -18.28 5.48
CA LYS A 162 14.92 -18.78 4.29
C LYS A 162 15.51 -20.16 4.56
N GLY A 163 15.11 -21.15 3.76
CA GLY A 163 15.70 -22.49 3.80
C GLY A 163 15.47 -23.27 5.11
N GLY A 164 14.41 -22.95 5.86
CA GLY A 164 14.12 -23.56 7.16
C GLY A 164 14.75 -22.84 8.35
N GLU A 165 15.50 -21.77 8.12
CA GLU A 165 16.12 -20.96 9.17
C GLU A 165 15.50 -19.55 9.26
N VAL A 166 15.47 -19.02 10.48
CA VAL A 166 15.06 -17.65 10.77
C VAL A 166 16.26 -16.72 10.64
N LEU A 167 16.20 -15.82 9.67
CA LEU A 167 17.14 -14.73 9.48
C LEU A 167 16.83 -13.62 10.49
N LYS A 168 17.45 -13.69 11.66
CA LYS A 168 17.21 -12.76 12.80
C LYS A 168 17.23 -11.28 12.41
N THR A 169 18.17 -10.86 11.55
CA THR A 169 18.28 -9.46 11.10
C THR A 169 17.11 -9.03 10.22
N GLU A 170 16.56 -9.93 9.40
CA GLU A 170 15.35 -9.65 8.59
C GLU A 170 14.09 -9.67 9.47
N GLU A 171 14.01 -10.57 10.45
CA GLU A 171 12.93 -10.59 11.45
C GLU A 171 12.90 -9.29 12.26
N PHE A 172 14.06 -8.76 12.63
CA PHE A 172 14.18 -7.49 13.31
C PHE A 172 13.72 -6.32 12.42
N LEU A 173 14.15 -6.27 11.15
CA LEU A 173 13.65 -5.27 10.22
C LEU A 173 12.12 -5.35 10.06
N GLU A 174 11.55 -6.56 9.95
CA GLU A 174 10.10 -6.74 9.88
C GLU A 174 9.38 -6.29 11.15
N THR A 175 9.98 -6.50 12.32
CA THR A 175 9.47 -5.99 13.60
C THR A 175 9.38 -4.47 13.58
N ILE A 176 10.43 -3.78 13.10
CA ILE A 176 10.44 -2.32 13.00
C ILE A 176 9.42 -1.82 11.96
N ILE A 177 9.35 -2.45 10.79
CA ILE A 177 8.38 -2.09 9.74
C ILE A 177 6.94 -2.16 10.26
N LYS A 178 6.62 -3.15 11.11
CA LYS A 178 5.27 -3.32 11.68
C LYS A 178 5.00 -2.44 12.90
N ALA A 179 6.03 -1.89 13.50
CA ALA A 179 5.90 -1.09 14.71
C ALA A 179 5.52 0.36 14.40
N PRO A 180 4.77 1.02 15.30
CA PRO A 180 4.58 2.47 15.25
C PRO A 180 5.93 3.20 15.28
N GLU A 181 6.04 4.33 14.57
CA GLU A 181 7.27 5.14 14.51
C GLU A 181 7.74 5.56 15.93
N GLU A 182 6.77 5.81 16.82
CA GLU A 182 7.00 6.22 18.20
C GLU A 182 7.77 5.16 19.01
N GLU A 183 7.71 3.89 18.59
CA GLU A 183 8.42 2.77 19.21
C GLU A 183 9.78 2.47 18.57
N TRP A 184 10.09 3.06 17.40
CA TRP A 184 11.32 2.74 16.65
C TRP A 184 12.58 2.97 17.48
N ASN A 185 12.67 4.09 18.20
CA ASN A 185 13.87 4.40 18.98
C ASN A 185 14.16 3.32 20.03
N LYS A 186 13.12 2.85 20.72
CA LYS A 186 13.24 1.78 21.71
C LYS A 186 13.63 0.47 21.04
N LEU A 187 12.95 0.09 19.96
CA LEU A 187 13.25 -1.16 19.23
C LEU A 187 14.66 -1.18 18.66
N LEU A 188 15.12 -0.05 18.11
CA LEU A 188 16.47 0.11 17.57
C LEU A 188 17.54 0.00 18.66
N ILE A 189 17.33 0.66 19.81
CA ILE A 189 18.25 0.55 20.95
C ILE A 189 18.29 -0.89 21.47
N ASP A 190 17.12 -1.50 21.73
CA ASP A 190 17.02 -2.82 22.34
C ASP A 190 17.52 -3.95 21.40
N GLY A 191 17.33 -3.80 20.09
CA GLY A 191 17.69 -4.82 19.11
C GLY A 191 19.13 -4.73 18.58
N LEU A 192 19.73 -3.54 18.57
CA LEU A 192 21.10 -3.34 18.10
C LEU A 192 22.12 -3.61 19.21
N THR A 193 23.32 -4.02 18.83
CA THR A 193 24.44 -4.28 19.77
C THR A 193 24.81 -3.07 20.63
N ILE A 194 24.51 -1.85 20.16
CA ILE A 194 24.68 -0.60 20.93
C ILE A 194 23.85 -0.55 22.23
N GLY A 195 22.71 -1.24 22.31
CA GLY A 195 21.87 -1.34 23.50
C GLY A 195 21.81 -2.74 24.10
N LYS A 196 22.82 -3.58 23.84
CA LYS A 196 22.92 -5.01 24.24
C LYS A 196 22.04 -5.99 23.46
N GLY A 197 21.55 -5.59 22.29
CA GLY A 197 20.92 -6.49 21.34
C GLY A 197 21.93 -7.39 20.59
N ASP A 198 21.41 -8.28 19.76
CA ASP A 198 22.19 -9.30 19.05
C ASP A 198 22.61 -8.89 17.62
N ILE A 199 22.13 -7.75 17.10
CA ILE A 199 22.27 -7.36 15.69
C ILE A 199 23.24 -6.18 15.56
N SER A 200 24.27 -6.32 14.72
CA SER A 200 25.17 -5.17 14.48
C SER A 200 24.50 -4.13 13.57
N PRO A 201 24.81 -2.82 13.74
CA PRO A 201 24.35 -1.78 12.83
C PRO A 201 24.68 -2.09 11.36
N GLU A 202 25.88 -2.62 11.08
CA GLU A 202 26.32 -2.94 9.72
C GLU A 202 25.48 -4.05 9.08
N GLU A 203 25.16 -5.10 9.85
CA GLU A 203 24.27 -6.18 9.39
C GLU A 203 22.86 -5.65 9.12
N PHE A 204 22.37 -4.79 10.00
CA PHE A 204 21.05 -4.18 9.85
C PHE A 204 20.97 -3.31 8.59
N TYR A 205 21.97 -2.45 8.35
CA TYR A 205 22.03 -1.60 7.15
C TYR A 205 22.14 -2.43 5.87
N ALA A 206 22.90 -3.54 5.90
CA ALA A 206 22.99 -4.45 4.76
C ALA A 206 21.64 -5.09 4.41
N VAL A 207 20.82 -5.42 5.43
CA VAL A 207 19.47 -5.95 5.24
C VAL A 207 18.51 -4.89 4.71
N ILE A 208 18.54 -3.65 5.24
CA ILE A 208 17.74 -2.54 4.71
C ILE A 208 18.08 -2.29 3.24
N LYS A 209 19.37 -2.23 2.88
CA LYS A 209 19.82 -2.06 1.50
C LYS A 209 19.28 -3.15 0.57
N LYS A 210 19.36 -4.43 0.99
CA LYS A 210 18.77 -5.55 0.24
C LYS A 210 17.26 -5.40 0.09
N ARG A 211 16.56 -4.90 1.11
CA ARG A 211 15.11 -4.65 1.05
C ARG A 211 14.79 -3.55 0.04
N ILE A 212 15.56 -2.46 0.02
CA ILE A 212 15.43 -1.38 -0.98
C ILE A 212 15.66 -1.92 -2.39
N GLU A 213 16.74 -2.67 -2.63
CA GLU A 213 17.03 -3.27 -3.95
C GLU A 213 15.88 -4.16 -4.44
N ARG A 214 15.30 -4.98 -3.55
CA ARG A 214 14.13 -5.81 -3.87
C ARG A 214 12.89 -4.98 -4.19
N THR A 215 12.65 -3.89 -3.47
CA THR A 215 11.55 -2.97 -3.75
C THR A 215 11.73 -2.37 -5.14
N LEU A 216 12.93 -1.87 -5.46
CA LEU A 216 13.23 -1.26 -6.76
C LEU A 216 12.98 -2.19 -7.95
N ILE A 217 13.28 -3.50 -7.81
CA ILE A 217 13.08 -4.50 -8.86
C ILE A 217 11.60 -4.86 -9.04
N ARG A 218 10.78 -4.70 -7.99
CA ARG A 218 9.40 -5.22 -7.95
C ARG A 218 8.33 -4.18 -8.24
N THR A 219 8.67 -2.90 -8.13
CA THR A 219 7.79 -1.78 -8.43
C THR A 219 8.15 -1.18 -9.78
N GLU A 220 7.21 -0.48 -10.40
CA GLU A 220 7.48 0.28 -11.63
C GLU A 220 8.50 1.40 -11.35
N GLY A 221 9.49 1.54 -12.24
CA GLY A 221 10.54 2.53 -12.10
C GLY A 221 9.99 3.96 -12.13
N GLY A 222 10.27 4.74 -11.09
CA GLY A 222 9.80 6.12 -10.98
C GLY A 222 8.36 6.28 -10.48
N SER A 223 7.68 5.18 -10.14
CA SER A 223 6.37 5.25 -9.47
C SER A 223 6.46 5.88 -8.08
N TYR A 224 5.37 6.50 -7.64
CA TYR A 224 5.19 6.99 -6.29
C TYR A 224 5.22 5.84 -5.29
N GLU A 225 4.66 4.67 -5.62
CA GLU A 225 4.81 3.47 -4.79
C GLU A 225 6.29 3.17 -4.54
N GLN A 226 7.11 3.06 -5.60
CA GLN A 226 8.55 2.79 -5.47
C GLN A 226 9.24 3.81 -4.55
N ARG A 227 8.92 5.09 -4.75
CA ARG A 227 9.51 6.20 -4.00
C ARG A 227 9.14 6.14 -2.53
N VAL A 228 7.85 6.02 -2.21
CA VAL A 228 7.33 6.01 -0.83
C VAL A 228 7.92 4.83 -0.04
N LEU A 229 7.93 3.63 -0.62
CA LEU A 229 8.49 2.44 0.03
C LEU A 229 10.00 2.57 0.26
N THR A 230 10.72 3.17 -0.69
CA THR A 230 12.17 3.39 -0.58
C THR A 230 12.50 4.46 0.47
N GLU A 231 11.77 5.57 0.48
CA GLU A 231 11.93 6.65 1.46
C GLU A 231 11.63 6.16 2.87
N TYR A 232 10.60 5.33 3.06
CA TYR A 232 10.29 4.73 4.36
C TYR A 232 11.44 3.85 4.90
N LEU A 233 11.99 2.96 4.05
CA LEU A 233 13.14 2.12 4.43
C LEU A 233 14.40 2.94 4.73
N LYS A 234 14.65 4.00 3.96
CA LYS A 234 15.72 4.96 4.23
C LYS A 234 15.50 5.73 5.53
N GLY A 235 14.26 6.03 5.87
CA GLY A 235 13.89 6.67 7.14
C GLY A 235 14.26 5.78 8.35
N ILE A 236 13.99 4.47 8.27
CA ILE A 236 14.43 3.51 9.30
C ILE A 236 15.96 3.51 9.42
N GLN A 237 16.68 3.47 8.29
CA GLN A 237 18.14 3.51 8.29
C GLN A 237 18.67 4.81 8.91
N SER A 238 18.17 5.98 8.47
CA SER A 238 18.57 7.29 8.99
C SER A 238 18.36 7.38 10.50
N ARG A 239 17.21 6.92 11.00
CA ARG A 239 16.92 6.92 12.44
C ARG A 239 17.89 6.03 13.21
N SER A 240 18.21 4.86 12.66
CA SER A 240 19.21 3.96 13.26
C SER A 240 20.61 4.60 13.27
N GLU A 241 21.01 5.26 12.20
CA GLU A 241 22.30 5.97 12.12
C GLU A 241 22.38 7.12 13.15
N GLU A 242 21.31 7.91 13.29
CA GLU A 242 21.19 8.96 14.31
C GLU A 242 21.38 8.41 15.73
N ILE A 243 20.72 7.30 16.07
CA ILE A 243 20.81 6.66 17.39
C ILE A 243 22.23 6.14 17.65
N VAL A 244 22.83 5.46 16.67
CA VAL A 244 24.20 4.94 16.79
C VAL A 244 25.19 6.07 17.01
N GLN A 245 25.09 7.15 16.25
CA GLN A 245 25.94 8.34 16.42
C GLN A 245 25.74 9.01 17.79
N ALA A 246 24.50 9.15 18.25
CA ALA A 246 24.18 9.77 19.54
C ALA A 246 24.77 8.97 20.72
N ILE A 247 24.84 7.64 20.63
CA ILE A 247 25.31 6.76 21.70
C ILE A 247 26.84 6.57 21.65
N GLN A 248 27.44 6.49 20.46
CA GLN A 248 28.89 6.30 20.30
C GLN A 248 29.68 7.62 20.47
N GLY A 249 29.01 8.77 20.43
CA GLY A 249 29.64 10.09 20.47
C GLY A 249 30.23 10.50 19.11
N PRO A 250 30.65 11.77 18.95
CA PRO A 250 31.29 12.20 17.71
C PRO A 250 32.58 11.39 17.46
N PRO A 251 32.90 11.05 16.20
CA PRO A 251 34.18 10.42 15.89
C PRO A 251 35.32 11.31 16.37
N GLN A 252 36.25 10.73 17.14
CA GLN A 252 37.50 11.40 17.56
C GLN A 252 38.35 11.78 16.36
#